data_AF-A0A848K404-F1
#
_entry.id   AF-A0A848K404-F1
#
_cell.length_a   1.000
_cell.length_b   1.000
_cell.length_c   1.000
_cell.angle_alpha   90.00
_cell.angle_beta   90.00
_cell.angle_gamma   90.00
#
_symmetry.space_group_name_H-M   'P 1'
#
loop_
_entity.id
_entity.type
_entity.pdbx_description
1 polymer ?
#
loop_
_entity_poly.entity_id
_entity_poly.type
_entity_poly.pdbx_seq_one_letter_code
_entity_poly.pdbx_strand_id
1 'polypeptide(L)'
;MATDDLTLLGDGDEFTLHGTGDQTHFVLRFKPDGMVADISGEDAERFRGDYETVRSQYPGWSSDQVLAQLWDQGGYSWLASPEG
;
A
#
# COMPACT_ATOMS: atom_id res chain seq x y z
N MET A 1 5.40 -18.21 -10.90
CA MET A 1 3.93 -18.22 -11.03
C MET A 1 3.50 -16.76 -10.94
N ALA A 2 2.59 -16.32 -11.80
CA ALA A 2 2.36 -14.95 -12.28
C ALA A 2 2.31 -13.84 -11.21
N THR A 3 3.13 -12.81 -11.38
CA THR A 3 3.05 -11.50 -10.72
C THR A 3 2.02 -10.57 -11.38
N ASP A 4 1.12 -11.11 -12.22
CA ASP A 4 0.57 -10.40 -13.39
C ASP A 4 -0.82 -9.76 -13.23
N ASP A 5 -1.41 -9.75 -12.02
CA ASP A 5 -2.73 -9.12 -11.80
C ASP A 5 -2.75 -8.14 -10.61
N LEU A 6 -1.59 -7.57 -10.30
CA LEU A 6 -1.51 -6.43 -9.38
C LEU A 6 -1.95 -5.17 -10.12
N THR A 7 -3.21 -4.78 -9.90
CA THR A 7 -3.77 -3.53 -10.42
C THR A 7 -3.22 -2.36 -9.63
N LEU A 8 -2.86 -1.28 -10.32
CA LEU A 8 -2.47 -0.02 -9.70
C LEU A 8 -3.70 0.62 -9.02
N LEU A 9 -3.67 0.68 -7.69
CA LEU A 9 -4.75 1.25 -6.88
C LEU A 9 -4.50 2.71 -6.49
N GLY A 10 -3.22 3.07 -6.36
CA GLY A 10 -2.79 4.43 -6.08
C GLY A 10 -1.36 4.64 -6.53
N ASP A 11 -1.12 5.71 -7.27
CA ASP A 11 0.22 6.13 -7.66
C ASP A 11 0.51 7.50 -7.06
N GLY A 12 1.59 7.59 -6.30
CA GLY A 12 2.21 8.79 -5.79
C GLY A 12 3.62 8.95 -6.34
N ASP A 13 4.27 10.07 -6.03
CA ASP A 13 5.63 10.36 -6.50
C ASP A 13 6.66 9.47 -5.78
N GLU A 14 6.47 9.24 -4.48
CA GLU A 14 7.33 8.47 -3.59
C GLU A 14 6.75 7.08 -3.30
N PHE A 15 5.42 6.98 -3.17
CA PHE A 15 4.73 5.73 -2.87
C PHE A 15 3.84 5.25 -4.02
N THR A 16 3.81 3.94 -4.24
CA THR A 16 2.84 3.31 -5.15
C THR A 16 2.19 2.12 -4.47
N LEU A 17 0.87 2.04 -4.59
CA LEU A 17 0.06 0.94 -4.10
C LEU A 17 -0.48 0.12 -5.27
N HIS A 18 -0.15 -1.15 -5.27
CA HIS A 18 -0.78 -2.13 -6.12
C HIS A 18 -1.63 -3.09 -5.29
N GLY A 19 -2.63 -3.71 -5.90
CA GLY A 19 -3.38 -4.78 -5.26
C GLY A 19 -4.08 -5.66 -6.27
N THR A 20 -4.43 -6.87 -5.85
CA THR A 20 -5.19 -7.80 -6.69
C THR A 20 -6.61 -7.29 -6.92
N GLY A 21 -7.24 -7.70 -8.02
CA GLY A 21 -8.64 -7.34 -8.31
C GLY A 21 -9.60 -7.75 -7.19
N ASP A 22 -9.34 -8.89 -6.54
CA ASP A 22 -10.09 -9.37 -5.37
C ASP A 22 -9.73 -8.66 -4.05
N GLN A 23 -8.75 -7.75 -4.06
CA GLN A 23 -8.29 -6.99 -2.89
C GLN A 23 -7.85 -7.88 -1.71
N THR A 24 -7.35 -9.08 -2.01
CA THR A 24 -6.84 -10.06 -1.04
C THR A 24 -5.34 -9.95 -0.81
N HIS A 25 -4.66 -9.15 -1.65
CA HIS A 25 -3.23 -8.91 -1.60
C HIS A 25 -2.95 -7.50 -2.09
N PHE A 26 -2.15 -6.77 -1.32
CA PHE A 26 -1.69 -5.42 -1.60
C PHE A 26 -0.17 -5.35 -1.53
N VAL A 27 0.41 -4.53 -2.38
CA VAL A 27 1.85 -4.29 -2.45
C VAL A 27 2.06 -2.79 -2.38
N LEU A 28 2.56 -2.34 -1.24
CA LEU A 28 2.90 -0.94 -1.01
C LEU A 28 4.40 -0.74 -1.23
N ARG A 29 4.75 0.00 -2.27
CA ARG A 29 6.12 0.28 -2.69
C ARG A 29 6.52 1.70 -2.30
N PHE A 30 7.65 1.83 -1.62
CA PHE A 30 8.34 3.07 -1.35
C PHE A 30 9.54 3.20 -2.30
N LYS A 31 9.35 3.97 -3.37
CA LYS A 31 10.33 4.19 -4.45
C LYS A 31 11.68 4.76 -3.98
N PRO A 32 11.75 5.78 -3.11
CA PRO A 32 13.03 6.43 -2.80
C PRO A 32 14.01 5.52 -2.04
N ASP A 33 13.52 4.56 -1.25
CA ASP A 33 14.36 3.57 -0.55
C ASP A 33 14.33 2.19 -1.24
N GLY A 34 13.49 2.00 -2.26
CA GLY A 34 13.30 0.72 -2.93
C GLY A 34 12.71 -0.36 -2.01
N MET A 35 11.86 0.04 -1.06
CA MET A 35 11.26 -0.85 -0.07
C MET A 35 9.85 -1.24 -0.48
N VAL A 36 9.47 -2.50 -0.32
CA VAL A 36 8.15 -3.02 -0.65
C VAL A 36 7.57 -3.78 0.53
N ALA A 37 6.40 -3.34 0.99
CA ALA A 37 5.57 -4.07 1.94
C ALA A 37 4.58 -4.96 1.18
N ASP A 38 4.75 -6.26 1.35
CA ASP A 38 3.82 -7.27 0.87
C ASP A 38 2.75 -7.54 1.94
N ILE A 39 1.50 -7.25 1.62
CA ILE A 39 0.39 -7.23 2.57
C ILE A 39 -0.69 -8.19 2.07
N SER A 40 -0.78 -9.38 2.64
CA SER A 40 -1.68 -10.45 2.20
C SER A 40 -2.48 -11.04 3.35
N GLY A 41 -3.60 -11.71 3.04
CA GLY A 41 -4.42 -12.39 4.05
C GLY A 41 -5.11 -11.41 5.01
N GLU A 42 -5.02 -11.66 6.32
CA GLU A 42 -5.68 -10.84 7.35
C GLU A 42 -5.15 -9.39 7.35
N ASP A 43 -3.87 -9.19 7.04
CA ASP A 43 -3.27 -7.85 6.95
C ASP A 43 -3.84 -7.04 5.77
N ALA A 44 -4.24 -7.70 4.68
CA ALA A 44 -4.84 -7.06 3.51
C ALA A 44 -6.24 -6.50 3.83
N GLU A 45 -7.06 -7.26 4.57
CA GLU A 45 -8.36 -6.80 5.04
C GLU A 45 -8.22 -5.58 5.94
N ARG A 46 -7.22 -5.59 6.83
CA ARG A 46 -6.93 -4.47 7.70
C ARG A 46 -6.43 -3.25 6.92
N PHE A 47 -5.49 -3.45 6.00
CA PHE A 47 -4.94 -2.40 5.15
C PHE A 47 -6.01 -1.69 4.33
N ARG A 48 -6.94 -2.45 3.76
CA ARG A 48 -8.08 -1.89 3.03
C ARG A 48 -8.91 -0.98 3.95
N GLY A 49 -9.26 -1.46 5.14
CA GLY A 49 -10.01 -0.68 6.12
C GLY A 49 -9.29 0.61 6.49
N ASP A 50 -8.00 0.52 6.81
CA ASP A 50 -7.17 1.69 7.12
C ASP A 50 -7.08 2.65 5.93
N TYR A 51 -6.90 2.17 4.69
CA TYR A 51 -6.84 3.00 3.49
C TYR A 51 -8.14 3.77 3.23
N GLU A 52 -9.29 3.10 3.33
CA GLU A 52 -10.60 3.76 3.19
C GLU A 52 -10.83 4.77 4.32
N THR A 53 -10.44 4.44 5.55
CA THR A 53 -10.51 5.33 6.71
C THR A 53 -9.61 6.56 6.55
N VAL A 54 -8.36 6.42 6.11
CA VAL A 54 -7.44 7.56 5.89
C VAL A 54 -7.94 8.44 4.75
N ARG A 55 -8.42 7.87 3.64
CA ARG A 55 -9.01 8.67 2.55
C ARG A 55 -10.27 9.42 2.97
N SER A 56 -11.09 8.82 3.83
CA SER A 56 -12.30 9.45 4.35
C SER A 56 -11.97 10.57 5.35
N GLN A 57 -10.99 10.36 6.22
CA GLN A 57 -10.53 11.36 7.18
C GLN A 57 -9.80 12.53 6.51
N TYR A 58 -9.03 12.25 5.45
CA TYR A 58 -8.20 13.22 4.76
C TYR A 58 -8.51 13.25 3.25
N PRO A 59 -9.69 13.71 2.83
CA PRO A 59 -10.11 13.68 1.42
C PRO A 59 -9.30 14.62 0.51
N GLY A 60 -8.55 15.56 1.09
CA GLY A 60 -7.67 16.47 0.34
C GLY A 60 -6.23 15.98 0.21
N TRP A 61 -5.88 14.83 0.80
CA TRP A 61 -4.54 14.27 0.70
C TRP A 61 -4.32 13.58 -0.65
N SER A 62 -3.10 13.73 -1.15
CA SER A 62 -2.67 12.98 -2.34
C SER A 62 -2.47 11.51 -1.98
N SER A 63 -2.50 10.63 -2.99
CA SER A 63 -2.23 9.20 -2.79
C SER A 63 -0.93 8.99 -2.01
N ASP A 64 0.11 9.76 -2.32
CA ASP A 64 1.38 9.70 -1.61
C ASP A 64 1.26 9.91 -0.10
N GLN A 65 0.58 10.97 0.33
CA GLN A 65 0.38 11.29 1.75
C GLN A 65 -0.46 10.22 2.47
N VAL A 66 -1.49 9.69 1.80
CA VAL A 66 -2.31 8.59 2.34
C VAL A 66 -1.45 7.34 2.51
N LEU A 67 -0.64 7.00 1.51
CA LEU A 67 0.22 5.81 1.54
C LEU A 67 1.36 5.94 2.54
N ALA A 68 1.97 7.12 2.66
CA ALA A 68 2.98 7.43 3.67
C ALA A 68 2.40 7.30 5.10
N GLN A 69 1.16 7.76 5.31
CA GLN A 69 0.47 7.60 6.59
C GLN A 69 0.25 6.12 6.91
N LEU A 70 -0.17 5.31 5.93
CA LEU A 70 -0.33 3.86 6.14
C LEU A 70 1.01 3.21 6.44
N TRP A 71 2.06 3.57 5.70
CA TRP A 71 3.41 3.05 5.91
C TRP A 71 3.90 3.24 7.34
N ASP A 72 3.79 4.46 7.86
CA ASP A 72 4.26 4.85 9.19
C ASP A 72 3.27 4.46 10.30
N GLN A 73 2.03 4.99 10.26
CA GLN A 73 1.03 4.77 11.30
C GLN A 73 0.30 3.44 11.20
N GLY A 74 0.04 2.95 9.99
CA GLY A 74 -0.52 1.62 9.81
C GLY A 74 0.46 0.53 10.25
N GLY A 75 1.75 0.90 10.40
CA GLY A 75 2.82 -0.01 10.69
C GLY A 75 2.87 -1.05 9.59
N TYR A 76 3.05 -0.64 8.33
CA TYR A 76 3.35 -1.57 7.23
C TYR A 76 4.84 -1.54 6.87
N SER A 77 5.55 -0.50 7.33
CA SER A 77 7.01 -0.37 7.25
C SER A 77 7.79 -1.55 7.85
N TRP A 78 7.26 -2.24 8.86
CA TRP A 78 7.88 -3.46 9.42
C TRP A 78 7.77 -4.70 8.51
N LEU A 79 6.75 -4.76 7.65
CA LEU A 79 6.61 -5.80 6.62
C LEU A 79 7.42 -5.47 5.37
N ALA A 80 7.88 -4.22 5.26
CA ALA A 80 8.64 -3.77 4.13
C ALA A 80 9.99 -4.46 4.04
N SER A 81 10.28 -4.99 2.85
CA SER A 81 11.55 -5.60 2.51
C SER A 81 12.14 -4.89 1.28
N PRO A 82 13.47 -4.81 1.15
CA PRO A 82 14.09 -4.24 -0.03
C PRO A 82 13.70 -5.04 -1.28
N GLU A 83 13.36 -4.33 -2.36
CA GLU A 83 13.17 -4.94 -3.68
C GLU A 83 14.51 -5.54 -4.15
N GLY A 84 14.56 -6.87 -4.20
CA GLY A 84 15.71 -7.65 -4.67
C GLY A 84 15.75 -7.82 -6.18
#